data_AF-A0A2H0LKK5-F1
#
_entry.id   AF-A0A2H0LKK5-F1
#
_cell.length_a   1.000
_cell.length_b   1.000
_cell.length_c   1.000
_cell.angle_alpha   90.00
_cell.angle_beta   90.00
_cell.angle_gamma   90.00
#
_symmetry.space_group_name_H-M   'P 1'
#
loop_
_entity.id
_entity.type
_entity.pdbx_description
1 polymer ?
#
loop_
_entity_poly.entity_id
_entity_poly.type
_entity_poly.pdbx_seq_one_letter_code
_entity_poly.pdbx_strand_id
1 'polypeptide(L)'
;DDPAITAILPRCFSDVNCKAGELTGICQNPGLLNAACSFTEPSKINLFVINVKNCVTCDSEAVVNLLRKRFSGLTVKILNYPGQAAQQMIDDLGLQVLPAYIFPKSIQEEDNFYNLKDDLQLVKDFYVFKPQASGVSYFLKQEAKPGNFDLFFSIFEKDAGLLLTTLKEFKPSLHFLATQKPEGFEAKYGTPEVEEYLRAVCVEEYYPQKFLDYLICRSKNISSSYWEDCLSQPEYLKIKNCARTPEAADLLRENISLNEKLKIASGPSYLLENQEIFSSRGVPVEELRKILKQKKIRPE
;
A
#
# COMPACT_ATOMS: atom_id res chain seq x y z
N ASP A 1 -4.05 -49.86 -6.77
CA ASP A 1 -4.90 -49.73 -7.95
C ASP A 1 -5.59 -51.05 -8.23
N ASP A 2 -6.88 -51.12 -7.91
CA ASP A 2 -7.73 -52.29 -8.18
C ASP A 2 -8.32 -52.15 -9.60
N PRO A 3 -7.97 -53.04 -10.55
CA PRO A 3 -8.45 -52.96 -11.93
C PRO A 3 -9.98 -52.94 -12.06
N ALA A 4 -10.70 -53.59 -11.13
CA ALA A 4 -12.15 -53.63 -11.13
C ALA A 4 -12.77 -52.28 -10.72
N ILE A 5 -12.14 -51.55 -9.80
CA ILE A 5 -12.58 -50.20 -9.38
C ILE A 5 -12.20 -49.15 -10.42
N THR A 6 -11.08 -49.35 -11.12
CA THR A 6 -10.63 -48.43 -12.18
C THR A 6 -11.57 -48.42 -13.39
N ALA A 7 -12.31 -49.51 -13.63
CA ALA A 7 -13.28 -49.63 -14.73
C ALA A 7 -14.63 -48.90 -14.49
N ILE A 8 -14.93 -48.53 -13.24
CA ILE A 8 -16.18 -47.88 -12.83
C ILE A 8 -16.00 -46.41 -12.45
N LEU A 9 -14.75 -45.93 -12.38
CA LEU A 9 -14.45 -44.54 -12.06
C LEU A 9 -14.47 -43.68 -13.33
N PRO A 10 -15.26 -42.59 -13.35
CA PRO A 10 -15.28 -41.67 -14.47
C PRO A 10 -13.94 -40.96 -14.61
N ARG A 11 -13.52 -40.67 -15.84
CA ARG A 11 -12.22 -40.05 -16.14
C ARG A 11 -12.05 -38.67 -15.49
N CYS A 12 -13.14 -37.94 -15.32
CA CYS A 12 -13.16 -36.65 -14.64
C CYS A 12 -14.51 -36.42 -13.96
N PHE A 13 -14.49 -35.72 -12.83
CA PHE A 13 -15.67 -35.23 -12.11
C PHE A 13 -15.86 -33.72 -12.25
N SER A 14 -14.83 -33.02 -12.71
CA SER A 14 -14.80 -31.58 -12.94
C SER A 14 -13.54 -31.22 -13.73
N ASP A 15 -13.47 -29.98 -14.20
CA ASP A 15 -12.34 -29.46 -14.97
C ASP A 15 -11.00 -29.57 -14.23
N VAL A 16 -11.01 -29.53 -12.87
CA VAL A 16 -9.79 -29.69 -12.08
C VAL A 16 -9.14 -31.07 -12.20
N ASN A 17 -9.87 -32.07 -12.72
CA ASN A 17 -9.33 -33.40 -13.03
C ASN A 17 -8.69 -33.45 -14.43
N CYS A 18 -8.95 -32.47 -15.29
CA CYS A 18 -8.45 -32.40 -16.65
C CYS A 18 -7.21 -31.49 -16.73
N LYS A 19 -6.04 -32.02 -16.38
CA LYS A 19 -4.77 -31.27 -16.44
C LYS A 19 -3.86 -31.84 -17.53
N ALA A 20 -3.44 -31.01 -18.48
CA ALA A 20 -2.47 -31.38 -19.52
C ALA A 20 -1.54 -30.20 -19.85
N GLY A 21 -0.45 -30.08 -19.09
CA GLY A 21 0.53 -29.01 -19.30
C GLY A 21 -0.10 -27.62 -19.15
N GLU A 22 0.06 -26.78 -20.17
CA GLU A 22 -0.46 -25.41 -20.23
C GLU A 22 -1.85 -25.31 -20.86
N LEU A 23 -2.46 -26.42 -21.30
CA LEU A 23 -3.79 -26.40 -21.93
C LEU A 23 -4.91 -26.27 -20.89
N THR A 24 -5.98 -25.56 -21.26
CA THR A 24 -7.21 -25.51 -20.48
C THR A 24 -7.98 -26.80 -20.71
N GLY A 25 -8.17 -27.59 -19.64
CA GLY A 25 -8.92 -28.84 -19.69
C GLY A 25 -10.36 -28.69 -19.23
N ILE A 26 -11.31 -29.18 -20.03
CA ILE A 26 -12.74 -29.18 -19.73
C ILE A 26 -13.21 -30.62 -19.59
N CYS A 27 -13.90 -30.91 -18.50
CA CYS A 27 -14.52 -32.20 -18.27
C CYS A 27 -15.88 -32.28 -18.98
N GLN A 28 -15.92 -33.08 -20.03
CA GLN A 28 -17.15 -33.45 -20.72
C GLN A 28 -17.83 -34.57 -19.93
N ASN A 29 -19.15 -34.45 -19.72
CA ASN A 29 -19.98 -35.42 -18.97
C ASN A 29 -19.47 -35.72 -17.55
N PRO A 30 -19.35 -34.70 -16.66
CA PRO A 30 -18.71 -34.88 -15.35
C PRO A 30 -19.38 -35.96 -14.50
N GLY A 31 -18.58 -36.89 -13.98
CA GLY A 31 -19.06 -37.95 -13.08
C GLY A 31 -19.76 -39.13 -13.76
N LEU A 32 -19.90 -39.13 -15.09
CA LEU A 32 -20.47 -40.24 -15.86
C LEU A 32 -19.38 -41.19 -16.38
N LEU A 33 -19.71 -42.47 -16.61
CA LEU A 33 -18.74 -43.46 -17.13
C LEU A 33 -18.10 -43.04 -18.47
N ASN A 34 -18.77 -42.20 -19.26
CA ASN A 34 -18.28 -41.63 -20.51
C ASN A 34 -17.61 -40.25 -20.33
N ALA A 35 -17.23 -39.87 -19.11
CA ALA A 35 -16.53 -38.63 -18.84
C ALA A 35 -15.22 -38.57 -19.65
N ALA A 36 -14.93 -37.42 -20.25
CA ALA A 36 -13.74 -37.22 -21.06
C ALA A 36 -13.15 -35.83 -20.83
N CYS A 37 -11.82 -35.71 -20.91
CA CYS A 37 -11.16 -34.42 -20.90
C CYS A 37 -10.95 -33.94 -22.33
N SER A 38 -11.47 -32.74 -22.63
CA SER A 38 -11.11 -31.97 -23.82
C SER A 38 -10.08 -30.91 -23.43
N PHE A 39 -9.15 -30.59 -24.32
CA PHE A 39 -8.11 -29.61 -24.07
C PHE A 39 -8.08 -28.56 -25.17
N THR A 40 -8.03 -27.29 -24.79
CA THR A 40 -7.89 -26.16 -25.71
C THR A 40 -6.71 -25.29 -25.29
N GLU A 41 -6.12 -24.55 -26.25
CA GLU A 41 -5.14 -23.52 -25.92
C GLU A 41 -5.82 -22.43 -25.06
N PRO A 42 -5.15 -21.93 -24.01
CA PRO A 42 -5.66 -20.81 -23.25
C PRO A 42 -5.85 -19.58 -24.14
N SER A 43 -6.92 -18.83 -23.87
CA SER A 43 -7.09 -17.50 -24.44
C SER A 43 -5.85 -16.63 -24.14
N LYS A 44 -5.32 -15.95 -25.15
CA LYS A 44 -4.19 -15.03 -24.99
C LYS A 44 -4.67 -13.73 -24.37
N ILE A 45 -4.23 -13.47 -23.14
CA ILE A 45 -4.63 -12.30 -22.37
C ILE A 45 -3.42 -11.38 -22.23
N ASN A 46 -3.50 -10.16 -22.77
CA ASN A 46 -2.42 -9.18 -22.62
C ASN A 46 -2.61 -8.36 -21.34
N LEU A 47 -1.56 -8.21 -20.55
CA LEU A 47 -1.49 -7.27 -19.42
C LEU A 47 -0.35 -6.29 -19.66
N PHE A 48 -0.66 -5.00 -19.65
CA PHE A 48 0.35 -3.95 -19.60
C PHE A 48 0.62 -3.60 -18.14
N VAL A 49 1.90 -3.55 -17.77
CA VAL A 49 2.34 -3.11 -16.45
C VAL A 49 3.22 -1.90 -16.63
N ILE A 50 2.79 -0.75 -16.10
CA ILE A 50 3.61 0.46 -16.11
C ILE A 50 4.35 0.57 -14.78
N ASN A 51 5.68 0.49 -14.83
CA ASN A 51 6.58 0.59 -13.67
C ASN A 51 7.50 1.80 -13.78
N VAL A 52 8.16 2.16 -12.67
CA VAL A 52 9.16 3.23 -12.64
C VAL A 52 10.57 2.62 -12.70
N LYS A 53 11.42 3.06 -13.64
CA LYS A 53 12.75 2.48 -13.91
C LYS A 53 13.68 2.42 -12.70
N ASN A 54 13.68 3.46 -11.87
CA ASN A 54 14.63 3.66 -10.79
C ASN A 54 13.95 3.68 -9.42
N CYS A 55 12.78 3.05 -9.31
CA CYS A 55 12.05 2.98 -8.05
C CYS A 55 12.57 1.81 -7.22
N VAL A 56 12.95 2.11 -5.99
CA VAL A 56 13.56 1.11 -5.10
C VAL A 56 12.51 0.15 -4.55
N THR A 57 11.27 0.62 -4.43
CA THR A 57 10.19 -0.07 -3.69
C THR A 57 9.02 -0.49 -4.57
N CYS A 58 9.08 -0.22 -5.88
CA CYS A 58 8.04 -0.57 -6.84
C CYS A 58 8.19 -2.04 -7.26
N ASP A 59 7.71 -2.97 -6.44
CA ASP A 59 7.64 -4.40 -6.80
C ASP A 59 6.26 -4.75 -7.39
N SER A 60 6.24 -4.99 -8.70
CA SER A 60 5.02 -5.45 -9.41
C SER A 60 4.89 -6.98 -9.49
N GLU A 61 5.92 -7.73 -9.12
CA GLU A 61 5.95 -9.18 -9.34
C GLU A 61 4.90 -9.92 -8.53
N ALA A 62 4.65 -9.50 -7.29
CA ALA A 62 3.64 -10.11 -6.44
C ALA A 62 2.24 -10.09 -7.10
N VAL A 63 1.84 -8.93 -7.64
CA VAL A 63 0.55 -8.77 -8.33
C VAL A 63 0.54 -9.54 -9.65
N VAL A 64 1.62 -9.44 -10.44
CA VAL A 64 1.74 -10.18 -11.71
C VAL A 64 1.65 -11.69 -11.48
N ASN A 65 2.30 -12.23 -10.45
CA ASN A 65 2.27 -13.65 -10.13
C ASN A 65 0.88 -14.11 -9.66
N LEU A 66 0.15 -13.27 -8.94
CA LEU A 66 -1.24 -13.54 -8.59
C LEU A 66 -2.13 -13.58 -9.85
N LEU A 67 -1.91 -12.66 -10.79
CA LEU A 67 -2.65 -12.62 -12.06
C LEU A 67 -2.33 -13.82 -12.95
N ARG A 68 -1.05 -14.25 -13.03
CA ARG A 68 -0.64 -15.45 -13.78
C ARG A 68 -1.32 -16.72 -13.26
N LYS A 69 -1.52 -16.83 -11.94
CA LYS A 69 -2.25 -17.97 -11.35
C LYS A 69 -3.73 -17.97 -11.72
N ARG A 70 -4.30 -16.79 -11.98
CA ARG A 70 -5.72 -16.62 -12.33
C ARG A 70 -5.96 -16.77 -13.84
N PHE A 71 -5.02 -16.33 -14.66
CA PHE A 71 -5.13 -16.34 -16.12
C PHE A 71 -3.96 -17.11 -16.71
N SER A 72 -4.20 -18.37 -17.08
CA SER A 72 -3.16 -19.26 -17.61
C SER A 72 -2.53 -18.75 -18.92
N GLY A 73 -3.29 -18.03 -19.75
CA GLY A 73 -2.80 -17.41 -20.99
C GLY A 73 -2.27 -15.98 -20.86
N LEU A 74 -1.91 -15.54 -19.65
CA LEU A 74 -1.48 -14.16 -19.39
C LEU A 74 -0.09 -13.85 -19.97
N THR A 75 -0.04 -12.94 -20.92
CA THR A 75 1.17 -12.34 -21.48
C THR A 75 1.39 -10.94 -20.89
N VAL A 76 2.52 -10.74 -20.22
CA VAL A 76 2.83 -9.48 -19.51
C VAL A 76 3.78 -8.62 -20.34
N LYS A 77 3.38 -7.37 -20.61
CA LYS A 77 4.21 -6.36 -21.26
C LYS A 77 4.54 -5.24 -20.27
N ILE A 78 5.80 -5.15 -19.89
CA ILE A 78 6.29 -4.11 -18.99
C ILE A 78 6.62 -2.85 -19.80
N LEU A 79 6.05 -1.71 -19.39
CA LEU A 79 6.34 -0.38 -19.88
C LEU A 79 7.01 0.41 -18.76
N ASN A 80 8.19 0.95 -19.05
CA ASN A 80 9.00 1.60 -18.02
C ASN A 80 8.90 3.13 -18.14
N TYR A 81 8.41 3.77 -17.07
CA TYR A 81 8.42 5.22 -16.86
C TYR A 81 9.75 5.67 -16.22
N PRO A 82 10.38 6.76 -16.69
CA PRO A 82 10.02 7.51 -17.89
C PRO A 82 10.38 6.74 -19.17
N GLY A 83 9.46 6.80 -20.14
CA GLY A 83 9.58 6.19 -21.46
C GLY A 83 8.37 6.54 -22.31
N GLN A 84 8.55 6.75 -23.62
CA GLN A 84 7.52 7.29 -24.50
C GLN A 84 6.22 6.48 -24.48
N ALA A 85 6.31 5.14 -24.60
CA ALA A 85 5.14 4.27 -24.58
C ALA A 85 4.41 4.26 -23.22
N ALA A 86 5.15 4.33 -22.12
CA ALA A 86 4.58 4.46 -20.78
C ALA A 86 3.87 5.81 -20.62
N GLN A 87 4.52 6.90 -21.07
CA GLN A 87 3.99 8.26 -20.99
C GLN A 87 2.68 8.40 -21.76
N GLN A 88 2.63 7.91 -23.01
CA GLN A 88 1.42 7.92 -23.82
C GLN A 88 0.26 7.22 -23.11
N MET A 89 0.50 6.02 -22.57
CA MET A 89 -0.54 5.27 -21.87
C MET A 89 -0.96 5.92 -20.54
N ILE A 90 -0.02 6.55 -19.81
CA ILE A 90 -0.30 7.35 -18.61
C ILE A 90 -1.24 8.51 -18.95
N ASP A 91 -0.92 9.27 -20.00
CA ASP A 91 -1.69 10.44 -20.41
C ASP A 91 -3.06 10.03 -20.95
N ASP A 92 -3.11 9.00 -21.80
CA ASP A 92 -4.34 8.50 -22.42
C ASP A 92 -5.34 7.97 -21.39
N LEU A 93 -4.86 7.33 -20.33
CA LEU A 93 -5.70 6.74 -19.29
C LEU A 93 -5.86 7.66 -18.07
N GLY A 94 -5.20 8.83 -18.06
CA GLY A 94 -5.25 9.78 -16.95
C GLY A 94 -4.70 9.22 -15.65
N LEU A 95 -3.66 8.39 -15.71
CA LEU A 95 -3.10 7.71 -14.53
C LEU A 95 -2.48 8.73 -13.56
N GLN A 96 -2.67 8.48 -12.26
CA GLN A 96 -2.19 9.34 -11.18
C GLN A 96 -1.04 8.73 -10.38
N VAL A 97 -0.97 7.39 -10.41
CA VAL A 97 -0.09 6.59 -9.57
C VAL A 97 0.45 5.41 -10.36
N LEU A 98 1.59 4.89 -9.92
CA LEU A 98 2.21 3.66 -10.42
C LEU A 98 2.54 2.71 -9.23
N PRO A 99 2.69 1.40 -9.46
CA PRO A 99 2.52 0.71 -10.74
C PRO A 99 1.07 0.72 -11.23
N ALA A 100 0.88 0.61 -12.55
CA ALA A 100 -0.46 0.49 -13.14
C ALA A 100 -0.58 -0.84 -13.91
N TYR A 101 -1.67 -1.56 -13.65
CA TYR A 101 -1.98 -2.85 -14.27
C TYR A 101 -3.19 -2.69 -15.17
N ILE A 102 -3.01 -2.93 -16.46
CA ILE A 102 -3.95 -2.50 -17.49
C ILE A 102 -4.24 -3.67 -18.42
N PHE A 103 -5.51 -4.07 -18.48
CA PHE A 103 -6.02 -5.06 -19.41
C PHE A 103 -6.75 -4.39 -20.57
N PRO A 104 -6.63 -4.89 -21.80
CA PRO A 104 -7.59 -4.57 -22.86
C PRO A 104 -9.01 -4.95 -22.45
N LYS A 105 -10.02 -4.26 -22.98
CA LYS A 105 -11.44 -4.53 -22.72
C LYS A 105 -11.87 -5.98 -22.99
N SER A 106 -11.18 -6.68 -23.89
CA SER A 106 -11.46 -8.09 -24.22
C SER A 106 -11.35 -9.04 -23.03
N ILE A 107 -10.69 -8.64 -21.93
CA ILE A 107 -10.65 -9.44 -20.69
C ILE A 107 -12.06 -9.78 -20.17
N GLN A 108 -13.11 -9.03 -20.53
CA GLN A 108 -14.50 -9.31 -20.12
C GLN A 108 -15.02 -10.68 -20.59
N GLU A 109 -14.40 -11.25 -21.63
CA GLU A 109 -14.77 -12.53 -22.20
C GLU A 109 -14.19 -13.71 -21.41
N GLU A 110 -13.27 -13.46 -20.48
CA GLU A 110 -12.64 -14.49 -19.66
C GLU A 110 -13.51 -14.86 -18.45
N ASP A 111 -13.67 -16.16 -18.19
CA ASP A 111 -14.46 -16.68 -17.06
C ASP A 111 -14.04 -16.09 -15.70
N ASN A 112 -12.74 -15.84 -15.52
CA ASN A 112 -12.18 -15.31 -14.28
C ASN A 112 -12.28 -13.78 -14.12
N PHE A 113 -12.86 -13.07 -15.11
CA PHE A 113 -13.00 -11.62 -15.08
C PHE A 113 -13.96 -11.14 -13.99
N TYR A 114 -15.07 -11.84 -13.78
CA TYR A 114 -16.10 -11.43 -12.83
C TYR A 114 -15.53 -11.18 -11.42
N ASN A 115 -14.58 -12.02 -11.01
CA ASN A 115 -13.90 -11.96 -9.71
C ASN A 115 -12.87 -10.82 -9.59
N LEU A 116 -12.65 -10.02 -10.64
CA LEU A 116 -11.79 -8.83 -10.63
C LEU A 116 -12.56 -7.55 -10.93
N LYS A 117 -13.81 -7.65 -11.41
CA LYS A 117 -14.53 -6.50 -11.96
C LYS A 117 -14.61 -5.34 -10.97
N ASP A 118 -14.80 -5.62 -9.69
CA ASP A 118 -14.90 -4.60 -8.64
C ASP A 118 -13.56 -3.93 -8.31
N ASP A 119 -12.44 -4.58 -8.61
CA ASP A 119 -11.08 -4.05 -8.45
C ASP A 119 -10.60 -3.27 -9.69
N LEU A 120 -11.37 -3.32 -10.77
CA LEU A 120 -11.04 -2.70 -12.05
C LEU A 120 -11.93 -1.49 -12.32
N GLN A 121 -11.41 -0.55 -13.10
CA GLN A 121 -12.14 0.59 -13.64
C GLN A 121 -12.02 0.57 -15.17
N LEU A 122 -13.16 0.63 -15.86
CA LEU A 122 -13.17 0.81 -17.31
C LEU A 122 -12.82 2.27 -17.64
N VAL A 123 -11.74 2.46 -18.40
CA VAL A 123 -11.29 3.75 -18.92
C VAL A 123 -11.03 3.56 -20.41
N LYS A 124 -11.86 4.19 -21.26
CA LYS A 124 -11.88 3.97 -22.71
C LYS A 124 -12.03 2.46 -23.03
N ASP A 125 -11.09 1.88 -23.76
CA ASP A 125 -11.06 0.47 -24.13
C ASP A 125 -10.15 -0.40 -23.24
N PHE A 126 -9.88 0.06 -22.01
CA PHE A 126 -9.02 -0.63 -21.06
C PHE A 126 -9.68 -0.76 -19.68
N TYR A 127 -9.41 -1.88 -19.02
CA TYR A 127 -9.60 -2.00 -17.58
C TYR A 127 -8.30 -1.72 -16.85
N VAL A 128 -8.34 -0.74 -15.95
CA VAL A 128 -7.21 -0.38 -15.11
C VAL A 128 -7.51 -0.82 -13.68
N PHE A 129 -6.55 -1.46 -13.01
CA PHE A 129 -6.68 -1.73 -11.59
C PHE A 129 -6.84 -0.44 -10.79
N LYS A 130 -7.79 -0.45 -9.87
CA LYS A 130 -7.95 0.61 -8.88
C LYS A 130 -6.70 0.62 -7.98
N PRO A 131 -6.16 1.81 -7.64
CA PRO A 131 -5.03 1.92 -6.72
C PRO A 131 -5.24 1.21 -5.38
N GLN A 132 -6.49 1.19 -4.88
CA GLN A 132 -6.86 0.52 -3.63
C GLN A 132 -6.71 -1.01 -3.69
N ALA A 133 -6.81 -1.61 -4.88
CA ALA A 133 -6.72 -3.05 -5.08
C ALA A 133 -5.30 -3.50 -5.45
N SER A 134 -4.55 -2.65 -6.16
CA SER A 134 -3.22 -2.98 -6.69
C SER A 134 -2.05 -2.43 -5.87
N GLY A 135 -2.32 -1.50 -4.96
CA GLY A 135 -1.31 -0.77 -4.22
C GLY A 135 -0.76 0.42 -5.00
N VAL A 136 -0.10 1.32 -4.28
CA VAL A 136 0.56 2.51 -4.84
C VAL A 136 2.02 2.48 -4.39
N SER A 137 2.93 2.71 -5.32
CA SER A 137 4.36 2.83 -5.04
C SER A 137 4.96 4.16 -5.51
N TYR A 138 4.25 4.89 -6.38
CA TYR A 138 4.74 6.15 -6.94
C TYR A 138 3.60 7.11 -7.30
N PHE A 139 3.74 8.40 -6.97
CA PHE A 139 2.80 9.46 -7.32
C PHE A 139 3.30 10.29 -8.52
N LEU A 140 2.62 10.21 -9.67
CA LEU A 140 3.06 10.84 -10.93
C LEU A 140 2.99 12.38 -10.91
N LYS A 141 2.00 12.94 -10.19
CA LYS A 141 1.74 14.39 -10.17
C LYS A 141 2.40 15.14 -9.03
N GLN A 142 3.12 14.44 -8.15
CA GLN A 142 3.83 15.11 -7.06
C GLN A 142 5.12 15.72 -7.57
N GLU A 143 5.43 16.93 -7.10
CA GLU A 143 6.72 17.56 -7.32
C GLU A 143 7.79 16.81 -6.53
N ALA A 144 8.89 16.45 -7.19
CA ALA A 144 10.01 15.78 -6.55
C ALA A 144 10.66 16.69 -5.51
N LYS A 145 10.90 16.16 -4.31
CA LYS A 145 11.62 16.85 -3.23
C LYS A 145 12.85 16.03 -2.83
N PRO A 146 13.97 16.11 -3.57
CA PRO A 146 15.15 15.27 -3.31
C PRO A 146 15.61 15.33 -1.85
N GLY A 147 15.87 14.17 -1.26
CA GLY A 147 16.27 14.06 0.14
C GLY A 147 15.14 14.16 1.17
N ASN A 148 13.90 14.49 0.76
CA ASN A 148 12.76 14.45 1.67
C ASN A 148 12.40 13.02 2.06
N PHE A 149 12.04 12.84 3.33
CA PHE A 149 11.60 11.58 3.90
C PHE A 149 10.46 11.85 4.89
N ASP A 150 9.27 11.38 4.54
CA ASP A 150 8.09 11.51 5.39
C ASP A 150 7.69 10.13 5.94
N LEU A 151 7.33 10.07 7.22
CA LEU A 151 6.82 8.89 7.91
C LEU A 151 5.38 9.12 8.35
N PHE A 152 4.47 8.28 7.85
CA PHE A 152 3.08 8.24 8.27
C PHE A 152 2.90 7.08 9.24
N PHE A 153 2.49 7.36 10.47
CA PHE A 153 2.41 6.34 11.51
C PHE A 153 1.36 6.68 12.57
N SER A 154 1.07 5.69 13.39
CA SER A 154 0.35 5.88 14.64
C SER A 154 1.26 5.53 15.80
N ILE A 155 1.29 6.39 16.82
CA ILE A 155 2.06 6.14 18.05
C ILE A 155 1.45 5.01 18.91
N PHE A 156 0.19 4.64 18.64
CA PHE A 156 -0.51 3.54 19.32
C PHE A 156 -0.19 2.17 18.71
N GLU A 157 0.53 2.12 17.59
CA GLU A 157 1.02 0.87 17.04
C GLU A 157 2.09 0.25 17.95
N LYS A 158 2.04 -1.08 18.10
CA LYS A 158 2.90 -1.84 19.01
C LYS A 158 4.39 -1.52 18.87
N ASP A 159 4.85 -1.33 17.64
CA ASP A 159 6.28 -1.15 17.33
C ASP A 159 6.66 0.33 17.10
N ALA A 160 5.78 1.29 17.42
CA ALA A 160 6.01 2.71 17.15
C ALA A 160 7.31 3.25 17.79
N GLY A 161 7.59 2.88 19.04
CA GLY A 161 8.82 3.32 19.73
C GLY A 161 10.11 2.81 19.08
N LEU A 162 10.11 1.54 18.63
CA LEU A 162 11.24 0.95 17.91
C LEU A 162 11.41 1.63 16.54
N LEU A 163 10.31 1.90 15.84
CA LEU A 163 10.30 2.60 14.56
C LEU A 163 10.90 4.00 14.68
N LEU A 164 10.40 4.81 15.62
CA LEU A 164 10.88 6.17 15.86
C LEU A 164 12.37 6.19 16.27
N THR A 165 12.79 5.26 17.12
CA THR A 165 14.20 5.13 17.53
C THR A 165 15.09 4.76 16.34
N THR A 166 14.62 3.84 15.50
CA THR A 166 15.35 3.38 14.30
C THR A 166 15.56 4.51 13.30
N LEU A 167 14.54 5.35 13.11
CA LEU A 167 14.54 6.39 12.08
C LEU A 167 15.05 7.74 12.58
N LYS A 168 15.39 7.85 13.87
CA LYS A 168 15.86 9.09 14.50
C LYS A 168 17.03 9.74 13.76
N GLU A 169 17.99 8.94 13.31
CA GLU A 169 19.18 9.45 12.59
C GLU A 169 18.83 10.06 11.23
N PHE A 170 17.72 9.66 10.61
CA PHE A 170 17.28 10.12 9.29
C PHE A 170 16.33 11.32 9.33
N LYS A 171 15.93 11.76 10.53
CA LYS A 171 15.04 12.92 10.77
C LYS A 171 13.84 13.02 9.82
N PRO A 172 12.97 11.99 9.76
CA PRO A 172 11.78 12.06 8.92
C PRO A 172 10.84 13.18 9.38
N SER A 173 10.12 13.78 8.44
CA SER A 173 8.88 14.52 8.75
C SER A 173 7.84 13.53 9.25
N LEU A 174 7.23 13.81 10.41
CA LEU A 174 6.32 12.88 11.07
C LEU A 174 4.87 13.29 10.83
N HIS A 175 4.09 12.39 10.23
CA HIS A 175 2.67 12.59 9.96
C HIS A 175 1.82 11.58 10.74
N PHE A 176 0.87 12.09 11.51
CA PHE A 176 -0.08 11.26 12.24
C PHE A 176 -1.16 10.72 11.30
N LEU A 177 -1.66 9.52 11.61
CA LEU A 177 -2.77 8.89 10.90
C LEU A 177 -4.10 9.23 11.57
N ALA A 178 -4.60 10.43 11.29
CA ALA A 178 -5.95 10.86 11.62
C ALA A 178 -6.63 11.45 10.39
N THR A 179 -7.96 11.53 10.42
CA THR A 179 -8.79 12.13 9.37
C THR A 179 -9.66 13.22 9.98
N GLN A 180 -9.77 14.36 9.30
CA GLN A 180 -10.67 15.41 9.73
C GLN A 180 -12.14 15.04 9.44
N LYS A 181 -13.01 15.28 10.42
CA LYS A 181 -14.47 15.15 10.35
C LYS A 181 -15.12 16.51 10.62
N PRO A 182 -16.43 16.68 10.32
CA PRO A 182 -17.14 17.91 10.64
C PRO A 182 -17.07 18.29 12.13
N GLU A 183 -17.06 17.30 13.03
CA GLU A 183 -17.09 17.50 14.48
C GLU A 183 -15.73 17.29 15.18
N GLY A 184 -14.62 17.22 14.42
CA GLY A 184 -13.28 17.07 14.99
C GLY A 184 -12.38 16.15 14.17
N PHE A 185 -11.65 15.27 14.85
CA PHE A 185 -10.73 14.31 14.22
C PHE A 185 -11.10 12.88 14.61
N GLU A 186 -10.85 11.96 13.69
CA GLU A 186 -10.98 10.52 13.92
C GLU A 186 -9.62 9.85 13.70
N ALA A 187 -9.27 8.89 14.55
CA ALA A 187 -8.09 8.06 14.42
C ALA A 187 -8.44 6.60 14.76
N LYS A 188 -7.59 5.65 14.34
CA LYS A 188 -7.85 4.20 14.42
C LYS A 188 -8.16 3.71 15.84
N TYR A 189 -7.50 4.27 16.84
CA TYR A 189 -7.65 3.93 18.26
C TYR A 189 -8.56 4.91 19.03
N GLY A 190 -9.31 5.74 18.30
CA GLY A 190 -10.33 6.62 18.84
C GLY A 190 -9.79 7.86 19.55
N THR A 191 -10.59 8.40 20.48
CA THR A 191 -10.32 9.67 21.17
C THR A 191 -8.96 9.74 21.87
N PRO A 192 -8.47 8.71 22.58
CA PRO A 192 -7.16 8.79 23.25
C PRO A 192 -6.01 9.07 22.28
N GLU A 193 -6.09 8.54 21.06
CA GLU A 193 -5.08 8.77 20.02
C GLU A 193 -5.16 10.19 19.47
N VAL A 194 -6.37 10.70 19.21
CA VAL A 194 -6.57 12.09 18.79
C VAL A 194 -6.04 13.07 19.85
N GLU A 195 -6.34 12.84 21.12
CA GLU A 195 -5.82 13.69 22.20
C GLU A 195 -4.30 13.68 22.28
N GLU A 196 -3.67 12.52 22.07
CA GLU A 196 -2.22 12.42 22.03
C GLU A 196 -1.64 13.16 20.82
N TYR A 197 -2.26 13.07 19.64
CA TYR A 197 -1.85 13.85 18.47
C TYR A 197 -1.93 15.35 18.70
N LEU A 198 -3.01 15.84 19.34
CA LEU A 198 -3.14 17.26 19.70
C LEU A 198 -2.02 17.72 20.65
N ARG A 199 -1.63 16.90 21.63
CA ARG A 199 -0.46 17.19 22.50
C ARG A 199 0.83 17.17 21.69
N ALA A 200 1.00 16.16 20.85
CA ALA A 200 2.22 15.95 20.08
C ALA A 200 2.49 17.09 19.09
N VAL A 201 1.49 17.57 18.34
CA VAL A 201 1.67 18.72 17.44
C VAL A 201 1.95 20.03 18.20
N CYS A 202 1.40 20.20 19.42
CA CYS A 202 1.80 21.31 20.29
C CYS A 202 3.26 21.18 20.76
N VAL A 203 3.76 19.96 20.99
CA VAL A 203 5.17 19.73 21.34
C VAL A 203 6.06 20.04 20.13
N GLU A 204 5.65 19.64 18.93
CA GLU A 204 6.35 19.97 17.68
C GLU A 204 6.47 21.50 17.49
N GLU A 205 5.38 22.23 17.68
CA GLU A 205 5.34 23.69 17.55
C GLU A 205 6.22 24.40 18.59
N TYR A 206 6.05 24.07 19.87
CA TYR A 206 6.70 24.82 20.95
C TYR A 206 8.06 24.31 21.38
N TYR A 207 8.35 23.04 21.13
CA TYR A 207 9.57 22.35 21.53
C TYR A 207 10.03 21.37 20.43
N PRO A 208 10.26 21.82 19.18
CA PRO A 208 10.58 20.95 18.05
C PRO A 208 11.79 20.04 18.29
N GLN A 209 12.78 20.53 19.04
CA GLN A 209 13.97 19.77 19.45
C GLN A 209 13.68 18.61 20.41
N LYS A 210 12.53 18.64 21.10
CA LYS A 210 12.06 17.58 22.02
C LYS A 210 10.99 16.68 21.41
N PHE A 211 10.43 17.04 20.26
CA PHE A 211 9.28 16.36 19.67
C PHE A 211 9.49 14.86 19.50
N LEU A 212 10.58 14.47 18.86
CA LEU A 212 10.88 13.05 18.66
C LEU A 212 11.13 12.31 19.99
N ASP A 213 11.83 12.92 20.93
CA ASP A 213 12.09 12.32 22.24
C ASP A 213 10.82 12.19 23.08
N TYR A 214 9.88 13.15 22.96
CA TYR A 214 8.55 13.08 23.55
C TYR A 214 7.76 11.89 22.97
N LEU A 215 7.71 11.73 21.65
CA LEU A 215 7.02 10.60 21.01
C LEU A 215 7.64 9.24 21.40
N ILE A 216 8.98 9.15 21.42
CA ILE A 216 9.68 7.94 21.88
C ILE A 216 9.33 7.65 23.36
N CYS A 217 9.31 8.68 24.22
CA CYS A 217 8.92 8.50 25.62
C CYS A 217 7.47 8.00 25.76
N ARG A 218 6.52 8.64 25.06
CA ARG A 218 5.10 8.28 25.07
C ARG A 218 4.85 6.87 24.54
N SER A 219 5.57 6.46 23.51
CA SER A 219 5.45 5.10 22.95
C SER A 219 5.76 3.97 23.94
N LYS A 220 6.51 4.24 25.03
CA LYS A 220 6.83 3.23 26.06
C LYS A 220 5.62 2.83 26.89
N ASN A 221 4.66 3.74 27.07
CA ASN A 221 3.43 3.50 27.82
C ASN A 221 2.30 4.39 27.28
N ILE A 222 1.94 4.17 26.02
CA ILE A 222 1.01 5.05 25.29
C ILE A 222 -0.41 5.03 25.87
N SER A 223 -0.79 3.93 26.53
CA SER A 223 -2.06 3.79 27.25
C SER A 223 -2.13 4.57 28.56
N SER A 224 -1.00 5.06 29.09
CA SER A 224 -0.98 5.83 30.32
C SER A 224 -1.49 7.25 30.11
N SER A 225 -2.29 7.74 31.07
CA SER A 225 -2.71 9.14 31.17
C SER A 225 -1.60 10.08 31.65
N TYR A 226 -0.49 9.55 32.18
CA TYR A 226 0.67 10.30 32.66
C TYR A 226 1.61 10.66 31.50
N TRP A 227 1.13 11.49 30.58
CA TRP A 227 1.93 11.95 29.44
C TRP A 227 2.91 13.06 29.86
N GLU A 228 2.57 13.79 30.94
CA GLU A 228 3.38 14.85 31.52
C GLU A 228 4.77 14.38 31.98
N ASP A 229 4.93 13.10 32.32
CA ASP A 229 6.22 12.52 32.74
C ASP A 229 7.30 12.58 31.64
N CYS A 230 6.89 12.77 30.37
CA CYS A 230 7.79 12.91 29.23
C CYS A 230 8.31 14.34 29.02
N LEU A 231 7.89 15.31 29.85
CA LEU A 231 8.23 16.73 29.74
C LEU A 231 8.54 17.31 31.13
N SER A 232 9.27 18.42 31.20
CA SER A 232 9.42 19.14 32.48
C SER A 232 8.15 19.94 32.80
N GLN A 233 7.99 20.34 34.08
CA GLN A 233 6.78 21.04 34.53
C GLN A 233 6.34 22.26 33.72
N PRO A 234 7.20 23.27 33.48
CA PRO A 234 6.79 24.42 32.67
C PRO A 234 6.36 24.00 31.24
N GLU A 235 6.91 22.89 30.74
CA GLU A 235 6.67 22.41 29.38
C GLU A 235 5.31 21.71 29.28
N TYR A 236 5.03 20.71 30.13
CA TYR A 236 3.74 20.02 30.06
C TYR A 236 2.59 20.97 30.38
N LEU A 237 2.76 22.00 31.22
CA LEU A 237 1.71 22.99 31.45
C LEU A 237 1.39 23.79 30.18
N LYS A 238 2.42 24.18 29.42
CA LYS A 238 2.23 24.85 28.12
C LYS A 238 1.49 23.94 27.13
N ILE A 239 1.92 22.69 27.00
CA ILE A 239 1.30 21.71 26.10
C ILE A 239 -0.15 21.41 26.49
N LYS A 240 -0.43 21.26 27.80
CA LYS A 240 -1.78 21.04 28.31
C LYS A 240 -2.74 22.16 27.97
N ASN A 241 -2.25 23.40 27.93
CA ASN A 241 -3.05 24.55 27.54
C ASN A 241 -3.25 24.57 26.02
N CYS A 242 -2.19 24.37 25.23
CA CYS A 242 -2.27 24.32 23.76
C CYS A 242 -3.22 23.24 23.25
N ALA A 243 -3.13 22.01 23.76
CA ALA A 243 -3.91 20.87 23.25
C ALA A 243 -5.44 21.02 23.39
N ARG A 244 -5.92 22.12 24.00
CA ARG A 244 -7.34 22.46 24.21
C ARG A 244 -7.78 23.69 23.43
N THR A 245 -6.92 24.27 22.60
CA THR A 245 -7.23 25.46 21.81
C THR A 245 -7.48 25.09 20.34
N PRO A 246 -8.12 25.98 19.57
CA PRO A 246 -8.22 25.84 18.11
C PRO A 246 -6.86 25.72 17.41
N GLU A 247 -5.81 26.31 17.99
CA GLU A 247 -4.43 26.22 17.49
C GLU A 247 -3.97 24.76 17.37
N ALA A 248 -4.20 23.91 18.39
CA ALA A 248 -3.84 22.50 18.30
C ALA A 248 -4.60 21.77 17.18
N ALA A 249 -5.85 22.14 16.94
CA ALA A 249 -6.63 21.60 15.83
C ALA A 249 -6.09 22.05 14.47
N ASP A 250 -5.63 23.30 14.35
CA ASP A 250 -5.02 23.82 13.12
C ASP A 250 -3.67 23.14 12.85
N LEU A 251 -2.83 22.99 13.87
CA LEU A 251 -1.56 22.26 13.81
C LEU A 251 -1.78 20.79 13.42
N LEU A 252 -2.78 20.12 14.00
CA LEU A 252 -3.10 18.74 13.63
C LEU A 252 -3.59 18.66 12.18
N ARG A 253 -4.41 19.60 11.72
CA ARG A 253 -4.86 19.67 10.33
C ARG A 253 -3.69 19.84 9.35
N GLU A 254 -2.74 20.68 9.69
CA GLU A 254 -1.51 20.84 8.90
C GLU A 254 -0.71 19.53 8.86
N ASN A 255 -0.48 18.92 10.02
CA ASN A 255 0.26 17.66 10.15
C ASN A 255 -0.36 16.52 9.30
N ILE A 256 -1.69 16.41 9.27
CA ILE A 256 -2.40 15.37 8.50
C ILE A 256 -2.65 15.75 7.03
N SER A 257 -2.46 17.00 6.62
CA SER A 257 -2.84 17.47 5.27
C SER A 257 -2.26 16.63 4.13
N LEU A 258 -1.03 16.14 4.28
CA LEU A 258 -0.37 15.29 3.30
C LEU A 258 -0.99 13.88 3.24
N ASN A 259 -1.42 13.34 4.38
CA ASN A 259 -2.09 12.05 4.43
C ASN A 259 -3.45 12.11 3.70
N GLU A 260 -4.19 13.22 3.83
CA GLU A 260 -5.49 13.40 3.20
C GLU A 260 -5.34 13.60 1.69
N LYS A 261 -4.36 14.43 1.30
CA LYS A 261 -4.02 14.68 -0.11
C LYS A 261 -3.64 13.39 -0.85
N LEU A 262 -2.83 12.54 -0.21
CA LEU A 262 -2.32 11.30 -0.81
C LEU A 262 -3.18 10.07 -0.51
N LYS A 263 -4.26 10.24 0.28
CA LYS A 263 -5.16 9.17 0.73
C LYS A 263 -4.41 8.04 1.47
N ILE A 264 -3.43 8.41 2.28
CA ILE A 264 -2.66 7.48 3.11
C ILE A 264 -3.45 7.22 4.38
N ALA A 265 -4.01 6.02 4.50
CA ALA A 265 -4.91 5.65 5.59
C ALA A 265 -4.30 4.63 6.58
N SER A 266 -3.10 4.13 6.30
CA SER A 266 -2.44 3.11 7.11
C SER A 266 -0.94 3.35 7.20
N GLY A 267 -0.34 2.82 8.26
CA GLY A 267 1.08 2.90 8.48
C GLY A 267 1.64 1.68 9.23
N PRO A 268 2.97 1.60 9.37
CA PRO A 268 3.91 2.62 8.91
C PRO A 268 4.00 2.70 7.38
N SER A 269 3.87 3.92 6.85
CA SER A 269 4.06 4.23 5.43
C SER A 269 5.17 5.26 5.30
N TYR A 270 6.01 5.10 4.30
CA TYR A 270 7.22 5.88 4.08
C TYR A 270 7.11 6.54 2.72
N LEU A 271 7.26 7.86 2.65
CA LEU A 271 7.28 8.61 1.40
C LEU A 271 8.69 9.19 1.20
N LEU A 272 9.31 8.83 0.09
CA LEU A 272 10.63 9.26 -0.31
C LEU A 272 10.50 10.26 -1.45
N GLU A 273 11.24 11.35 -1.33
CA GLU A 273 11.33 12.40 -2.34
C GLU A 273 9.97 12.97 -2.77
N ASN A 274 8.96 12.86 -1.90
CA ASN A 274 7.56 13.25 -2.13
C ASN A 274 6.85 12.47 -3.27
N GLN A 275 7.44 11.39 -3.78
CA GLN A 275 6.92 10.63 -4.93
C GLN A 275 6.85 9.12 -4.70
N GLU A 276 7.87 8.50 -4.11
CA GLU A 276 7.94 7.05 -3.91
C GLU A 276 7.36 6.67 -2.55
N ILE A 277 6.36 5.80 -2.51
CA ILE A 277 5.72 5.36 -1.26
C ILE A 277 5.83 3.85 -1.09
N PHE A 278 6.01 3.41 0.14
CA PHE A 278 5.96 2.00 0.50
C PHE A 278 5.56 1.82 1.95
N SER A 279 5.18 0.61 2.33
CA SER A 279 4.84 0.24 3.70
C SER A 279 5.61 -1.00 4.11
N SER A 280 5.70 -1.25 5.41
CA SER A 280 6.36 -2.42 5.95
C SER A 280 5.48 -3.16 6.96
N ARG A 281 5.68 -4.48 7.03
CA ARG A 281 5.19 -5.26 8.17
C ARG A 281 6.25 -5.20 9.27
N GLY A 282 5.88 -4.61 10.41
CA GLY A 282 6.83 -4.32 11.48
C GLY A 282 7.88 -3.29 11.06
N VAL A 283 9.05 -3.32 11.73
CA VAL A 283 10.15 -2.36 11.52
C VAL A 283 11.34 -3.07 10.86
N PRO A 284 11.45 -3.08 9.51
CA PRO A 284 12.55 -3.74 8.81
C PRO A 284 13.79 -2.82 8.78
N VAL A 285 14.47 -2.72 9.92
CA VAL A 285 15.59 -1.79 10.18
C VAL A 285 16.63 -1.78 9.06
N GLU A 286 17.17 -2.94 8.70
CA GLU A 286 18.26 -3.04 7.71
C GLU A 286 17.82 -2.69 6.30
N GLU A 287 16.59 -3.09 5.93
CA GLU A 287 16.02 -2.79 4.62
C GLU A 287 15.73 -1.28 4.49
N LEU A 288 15.13 -0.67 5.51
CA LEU A 288 14.88 0.77 5.57
C LEU A 288 16.18 1.55 5.42
N ARG A 289 17.22 1.19 6.18
CA ARG A 289 18.55 1.83 6.07
C ARG A 289 19.13 1.69 4.67
N LYS A 290 19.00 0.53 4.04
CA LYS A 290 19.49 0.29 2.68
C LYS A 290 18.76 1.19 1.68
N ILE A 291 17.42 1.26 1.75
CA ILE A 291 16.59 2.09 0.87
C ILE A 291 16.95 3.57 1.02
N LEU A 292 17.00 4.08 2.26
CA LEU A 292 17.30 5.49 2.54
C LEU A 292 18.70 5.88 2.05
N LYS A 293 19.71 5.01 2.27
CA LYS A 293 21.07 5.22 1.74
C LYS A 293 21.11 5.24 0.21
N GLN A 294 20.37 4.36 -0.47
CA GLN A 294 20.30 4.34 -1.94
C GLN A 294 19.68 5.63 -2.49
N LYS A 295 18.69 6.19 -1.79
CA LYS A 295 18.09 7.50 -2.08
C LYS A 295 18.90 8.69 -1.61
N LYS A 296 20.12 8.46 -1.11
CA LYS A 296 21.01 9.50 -0.58
C LYS A 296 20.37 10.35 0.52
N ILE A 297 19.37 9.80 1.22
CA ILE A 297 18.84 10.37 2.46
C ILE A 297 19.85 9.99 3.53
N ARG A 298 20.67 10.97 3.94
CA ARG A 298 21.83 10.72 4.79
C ARG A 298 21.46 10.89 6.26
N PRO A 299 21.93 10.00 7.14
CA PRO A 299 21.93 10.31 8.57
C PRO A 299 22.87 11.49 8.81
N GLU A 300 22.50 12.37 9.75
CA GLU A 300 23.41 13.43 10.23
C GLU A 300 24.55 12.90 11.10
#